data_AF-A0A7Y3BGG6-F1
#
_entry.id   AF-A0A7Y3BGG6-F1
#
_cell.length_a   1.000
_cell.length_b   1.000
_cell.length_c   1.000
_cell.angle_alpha   90.00
_cell.angle_beta   90.00
_cell.angle_gamma   90.00
#
_symmetry.space_group_name_H-M   'P 1'
#
loop_
_entity.id
_entity.type
_entity.pdbx_description
1 polymer ?
#
loop_
_entity_poly.entity_id
_entity_poly.type
_entity_poly.pdbx_seq_one_letter_code
_entity_poly.pdbx_strand_id
1 'polypeptide(L)' 'MNKHTPAKRLTAADFDQDLLDLYDYYAHGKITKREFLDRAGKWAVGGLTAAAILATLSPNYALAQQVEEDDPDIIGEDIT' A
#
# COMPACT_ATOMS: atom_id res chain seq x y z
N MET A 1 -6.42 -31.15 -4.24
CA MET A 1 -5.98 -29.75 -4.45
C MET A 1 -7.16 -28.83 -4.15
N ASN A 2 -7.13 -28.16 -3.01
CA ASN A 2 -8.18 -27.22 -2.64
C ASN A 2 -7.94 -25.94 -3.43
N LYS A 3 -8.84 -25.61 -4.38
CA LYS A 3 -8.78 -24.36 -5.12
C LYS A 3 -9.18 -23.23 -4.17
N HIS A 4 -8.23 -22.73 -3.37
CA HIS A 4 -8.37 -21.41 -2.76
C HIS A 4 -8.15 -20.39 -3.86
N THR A 5 -9.24 -19.86 -4.40
CA THR A 5 -9.19 -18.62 -5.18
C THR A 5 -8.60 -17.55 -4.27
N PRO A 6 -7.42 -16.97 -4.58
CA PRO A 6 -6.88 -15.90 -3.77
C PRO A 6 -7.86 -14.73 -3.77
N ALA A 7 -8.08 -14.11 -2.61
CA ALA A 7 -8.95 -12.96 -2.48
C ALA A 7 -8.50 -11.85 -3.44
N LYS A 8 -9.45 -11.18 -4.11
CA LYS A 8 -9.18 -10.06 -5.01
C LYS A 8 -8.39 -8.99 -4.26
N ARG A 9 -7.25 -8.55 -4.82
CA ARG A 9 -6.48 -7.42 -4.30
C ARG A 9 -7.25 -6.12 -4.48
N LEU A 10 -7.27 -5.28 -3.44
CA LEU A 10 -7.78 -3.93 -3.53
C LEU A 10 -6.87 -3.07 -4.40
N THR A 11 -7.46 -2.07 -5.04
CA THR A 11 -6.82 -1.09 -5.91
C THR A 11 -7.14 0.31 -5.41
N ALA A 12 -6.45 1.34 -5.91
CA ALA A 12 -6.72 2.72 -5.53
C ALA A 12 -8.19 3.13 -5.75
N ALA A 13 -8.85 2.58 -6.78
CA ALA A 13 -10.26 2.84 -7.07
C ALA A 13 -11.23 2.31 -6.01
N ASP A 14 -10.76 1.44 -5.10
CA ASP A 14 -11.57 0.90 -4.00
C ASP A 14 -11.55 1.83 -2.75
N PHE A 15 -10.87 2.97 -2.80
CA PHE A 15 -10.71 3.92 -1.67
C PHE A 15 -11.23 5.32 -2.00
N ASP A 16 -11.60 6.05 -0.96
CA ASP A 16 -11.90 7.48 -1.03
C ASP A 16 -10.63 8.27 -1.37
N GLN A 17 -10.71 9.22 -2.30
CA GLN A 17 -9.57 10.02 -2.74
C GLN A 17 -8.94 10.83 -1.60
N ASP A 18 -9.75 11.39 -0.69
CA ASP A 18 -9.25 12.16 0.46
C ASP A 18 -8.39 11.29 1.39
N LEU A 19 -8.71 9.99 1.47
CA LEU A 19 -7.93 9.03 2.26
C LEU A 19 -6.59 8.72 1.58
N LEU A 20 -6.59 8.61 0.25
CA LEU A 20 -5.36 8.41 -0.53
C LEU A 20 -4.44 9.63 -0.42
N ASP A 21 -4.99 10.84 -0.51
CA ASP A 21 -4.24 12.09 -0.37
C ASP A 21 -3.64 12.24 1.04
N LEU A 22 -4.39 11.84 2.08
CA LEU A 22 -3.90 11.80 3.45
C LEU A 22 -2.73 10.81 3.61
N TYR A 23 -2.82 9.64 2.98
CA TYR A 23 -1.74 8.66 2.98
C TYR A 23 -0.52 9.14 2.18
N ASP A 24 -0.72 9.82 1.05
CA ASP A 24 0.34 10.43 0.26
C ASP A 24 1.18 11.42 1.08
N TYR A 25 0.51 12.29 1.85
CA TYR A 25 1.19 13.21 2.77
C TYR A 25 2.00 12.49 3.84
N TYR A 26 1.51 11.38 4.37
CA TYR A 26 2.26 10.57 5.32
C TYR A 26 3.46 9.88 4.64
N ALA A 27 3.24 9.22 3.50
CA ALA A 27 4.27 8.48 2.77
C ALA A 27 5.42 9.38 2.30
N HIS A 28 5.12 10.63 1.96
CA HIS A 28 6.10 11.64 1.57
C HIS A 28 6.59 12.52 2.74
N GLY A 29 6.32 12.14 3.99
CA GLY A 29 6.85 12.78 5.19
C GLY A 29 6.34 14.20 5.45
N LYS A 30 5.22 14.61 4.84
CA LYS A 30 4.55 15.90 5.08
C LYS A 30 3.79 15.94 6.41
N ILE A 31 3.34 14.78 6.90
CA ILE A 31 2.76 14.59 8.23
C ILE A 31 3.40 13.38 8.92
N THR A 32 3.38 13.39 10.24
CA THR A 32 3.83 12.26 11.05
C THR A 32 2.84 11.09 11.01
N LYS A 33 3.31 9.89 11.36
CA LYS A 33 2.44 8.71 11.54
C LYS A 33 1.30 8.97 12.54
N ARG A 34 1.55 9.74 13.61
CA ARG A 34 0.52 10.07 14.61
C ARG A 34 -0.56 10.95 14.01
N GLU A 35 -0.17 12.00 13.28
CA GLU A 35 -1.13 12.89 12.59
C GLU A 35 -1.95 12.14 11.53
N PHE A 36 -1.33 11.19 10.81
CA PHE A 36 -2.06 10.30 9.92
C PHE A 36 -3.12 9.50 10.68
N LEU A 37 -2.73 8.81 11.76
CA LEU A 37 -3.65 7.96 12.54
C LEU A 37 -4.81 8.76 13.15
N ASP A 38 -4.53 9.97 13.65
CA ASP A 38 -5.56 10.85 14.22
C ASP A 38 -6.56 11.30 13.14
N ARG A 39 -6.08 11.69 11.95
CA ARG A 39 -6.92 12.17 10.85
C ARG A 39 -7.65 11.04 10.11
N ALA A 40 -7.03 9.86 10.00
CA ALA A 40 -7.62 8.68 9.38
C ALA A 40 -8.84 8.14 10.16
N GLY A 41 -9.06 8.60 11.41
CA GLY A 41 -10.24 8.31 12.20
C GLY A 41 -11.57 8.59 11.49
N LYS A 42 -11.62 9.53 10.52
CA LYS A 42 -12.80 9.79 9.67
C LYS A 42 -13.29 8.54 8.93
N TRP A 43 -12.39 7.62 8.55
CA TRP A 43 -12.71 6.38 7.82
C TRP A 43 -12.75 5.14 8.72
N ALA A 44 -12.42 5.27 10.00
CA ALA A 44 -12.36 4.18 10.98
C ALA A 44 -13.76 3.82 11.52
N VAL A 45 -14.66 3.39 10.63
CA VAL A 45 -16.07 3.07 10.94
C VAL A 45 -16.30 1.57 11.05
N GLY A 46 -17.34 1.15 11.80
CA GLY A 46 -17.79 -0.25 11.82
C GLY A 46 -16.78 -1.26 12.38
N GLY A 47 -15.90 -0.84 13.29
CA GLY A 47 -14.85 -1.70 13.86
C GLY A 47 -13.53 -1.66 13.09
N LEU A 48 -13.45 -0.94 11.97
CA LEU A 48 -12.19 -0.63 11.30
C LEU A 48 -11.39 0.36 12.15
N THR A 49 -10.10 0.12 12.33
CA THR A 49 -9.21 1.02 13.08
C THR A 49 -8.32 1.82 12.13
N ALA A 50 -7.85 2.99 12.55
CA ALA A 50 -6.86 3.78 11.79
C ALA A 50 -5.58 2.98 11.51
N ALA A 51 -5.18 2.08 12.41
CA ALA A 51 -4.06 1.18 12.21
C ALA A 51 -4.33 0.14 11.11
N ALA A 52 -5.55 -0.42 11.05
CA ALA A 52 -5.95 -1.33 9.98
C ALA A 52 -6.04 -0.62 8.62
N ILE A 53 -6.49 0.65 8.60
CA ILE A 53 -6.46 1.50 7.40
C ILE A 53 -5.02 1.68 6.93
N LEU A 54 -4.11 2.08 7.83
CA LEU A 54 -2.70 2.23 7.51
C LEU A 54 -2.10 0.94 6.94
N ALA A 55 -2.39 -0.21 7.55
CA ALA A 55 -1.91 -1.51 7.08
C ALA A 55 -2.42 -1.84 5.67
N THR A 56 -3.67 -1.49 5.38
CA THR A 56 -4.30 -1.72 4.07
C THR A 56 -3.68 -0.86 2.97
N LEU A 57 -3.35 0.40 3.26
CA LEU A 57 -2.74 1.34 2.31
C LEU A 57 -1.23 1.17 2.17
N SER A 58 -0.56 0.57 3.15
CA SER A 58 0.88 0.37 3.13
C SER A 58 1.31 -0.61 2.03
N PRO A 59 2.41 -0.34 1.32
CA PRO A 59 2.91 -1.24 0.29
C PRO A 59 3.32 -2.58 0.90
N ASN A 60 2.86 -3.68 0.30
CA ASN A 60 3.37 -5.00 0.58
C ASN A 60 4.46 -5.35 -0.44
N TYR A 61 5.72 -5.12 -0.09
CA TYR A 61 6.86 -5.35 -0.99
C TYR A 61 7.05 -6.82 -1.38
N ALA A 62 6.55 -7.77 -0.59
CA ALA A 62 6.53 -9.18 -1.00
C ALA A 62 5.66 -9.42 -2.24
N LEU A 63 4.75 -8.48 -2.54
CA LEU A 63 3.90 -8.51 -3.73
C LEU A 63 4.34 -7.51 -4.81
N ALA A 64 5.53 -6.91 -4.67
CA ALA A 64 6.04 -5.87 -5.57
C ALA A 64 6.99 -6.38 -6.66
N GLN A 65 7.40 -7.66 -6.61
CA GLN A 65 8.19 -8.26 -7.68
C GLN A 65 7.39 -8.23 -8.99
N GLN A 66 7.91 -7.51 -10.00
CA GLN A 66 7.29 -7.40 -11.32
C GLN A 66 7.91 -8.36 -12.34
N VAL A 67 9.22 -8.60 -12.20
CA VAL A 67 10.03 -9.48 -13.03
C VAL A 67 10.91 -10.35 -12.13
N GLU A 68 11.44 -11.45 -12.65
CA GLU A 68 12.43 -12.24 -11.93
C GLU A 68 13.74 -11.45 -11.74
N GLU A 69 14.48 -11.76 -10.68
CA GLU A 69 15.77 -11.10 -10.39
C GLU A 69 16.77 -11.25 -11.56
N ASP A 70 16.79 -12.43 -12.18
CA ASP A 70 17.67 -12.79 -13.31
C ASP A 70 16.93 -12.76 -14.66
N ASP A 71 15.95 -11.87 -14.87
CA ASP A 71 15.21 -11.78 -16.13
C ASP A 71 16.19 -11.57 -17.33
N PRO A 72 16.28 -12.52 -18.27
CA PRO A 72 17.27 -12.48 -19.35
C PRO A 72 17.03 -11.36 -20.36
N ASP A 73 15.84 -10.74 -20.37
CA ASP A 73 15.51 -9.60 -21.22
C ASP A 73 16.04 -8.27 -20.64
N ILE A 74 16.55 -8.27 -19.39
CA ILE A 74 17.10 -7.09 -18.71
C ILE A 74 18.64 -7.17 -18.69
N ILE A 75 19.31 -6.19 -19.31
CA ILE A 75 20.77 -6.08 -19.32
C ILE A 75 21.19 -4.95 -18.37
N GLY A 76 21.88 -5.29 -17.28
CA GLY A 76 22.47 -4.32 -16.36
C GLY A 76 23.88 -3.88 -16.81
N GLU A 77 24.23 -2.63 -16.56
CA GLU A 77 25.58 -2.09 -16.75
C GLU A 77 26.00 -1.35 -15.46
N ASP A 78 27.19 -1.67 -14.94
CA ASP A 78 27.78 -0.97 -13.81
C ASP A 78 28.50 0.28 -14.29
N ILE A 79 28.17 1.44 -13.72
CA ILE A 79 28.88 2.70 -13.99
C ILE A 79 29.91 2.92 -12.88
N THR A 80 31.19 2.98 -13.25
CA THR A 80 32.32 3.33 -12.37
C THR A 80 32.80 4.75 -12.61
#